data_AF-A0A7M3VH83-F1
#
_entry.id   AF-A0A7M3VH83-F1
#
_cell.length_a   1.000
_cell.length_b   1.000
_cell.length_c   1.000
_cell.angle_alpha   90.00
_cell.angle_beta   90.00
_cell.angle_gamma   90.00
#
_symmetry.space_group_name_H-M   'P 1'
#
loop_
_entity.id
_entity.type
_entity.pdbx_description
1 polymer ?
#
loop_
_entity_poly.entity_id
_entity_poly.type
_entity_poly.pdbx_seq_one_letter_code
_entity_poly.pdbx_strand_id
1 'polypeptide(L)'
;MSIPILNYAFSTQNQRVDGFEYLPGEEQPKIYTTENLPTAYEMDEIIWGGYRQIFSEHQILSSTNEPFLESQLRFNQVTVKDFIKGLLLSQAFRNLNYDVNNNYRFVEMCIQRVLGRDIYNEREKLAFSVLIGSKGLEFFVDILLNSDEYIENFGDNTVPYQRRRIIAQRSKGEIPFNLKTPRIGKEFLMKQEMPQLLWAGSVRKFRPQEQSPKSGDPALFLKMVTDVSPILLG
;
A
#
# COMPACT_ATOMS: atom_id res chain seq x y z
N MET A 1 -0.83 -4.39 -32.26
CA MET A 1 -0.31 -3.00 -32.29
C MET A 1 0.80 -2.92 -33.30
N SER A 2 0.95 -1.80 -34.01
CA SER A 2 2.16 -1.51 -34.80
C SER A 2 3.23 -0.72 -34.02
N ILE A 3 2.87 -0.01 -32.94
CA ILE A 3 3.83 0.71 -32.09
C ILE A 3 4.09 -0.10 -30.80
N PRO A 4 5.32 -0.61 -30.59
CA PRO A 4 5.69 -1.34 -29.38
C PRO A 4 5.85 -0.41 -28.18
N ILE A 5 5.83 -0.97 -26.97
CA ILE A 5 6.18 -0.22 -25.76
C ILE A 5 7.63 0.26 -25.85
N LEU A 6 7.90 1.46 -25.33
CA LEU A 6 9.23 2.04 -25.35
C LEU A 6 10.15 1.25 -24.40
N ASN A 7 11.31 0.83 -24.89
CA ASN A 7 12.29 0.13 -24.07
C ASN A 7 12.85 1.06 -22.96
N TYR A 8 13.00 0.48 -21.77
CA TYR A 8 13.62 1.10 -20.61
C TYR A 8 14.63 0.14 -19.97
N ALA A 9 15.67 0.69 -19.34
CA ALA A 9 16.64 -0.11 -18.62
C ALA A 9 16.09 -0.55 -17.25
N PHE A 10 16.49 -1.72 -16.78
CA PHE A 10 16.18 -2.18 -15.43
C PHE A 10 17.13 -1.57 -14.40
N SER A 11 16.65 -1.47 -13.17
CA SER A 11 17.44 -1.06 -12.01
C SER A 11 17.67 -2.25 -11.05
N THR A 12 18.63 -2.09 -10.14
CA THR A 12 18.89 -3.06 -9.06
C THR A 12 17.84 -2.89 -7.96
N GLN A 13 17.04 -3.93 -7.72
CA GLN A 13 16.00 -3.96 -6.68
C GLN A 13 16.03 -5.31 -5.95
N ASN A 14 15.60 -5.34 -4.69
CA ASN A 14 15.64 -6.54 -3.85
C ASN A 14 14.85 -7.72 -4.44
N GLN A 15 13.72 -7.44 -5.08
CA GLN A 15 12.83 -8.46 -5.66
C GLN A 15 13.42 -9.20 -6.88
N ARG A 16 14.49 -8.68 -7.50
CA ARG A 16 15.12 -9.29 -8.68
C ARG A 16 16.16 -10.36 -8.39
N VAL A 17 16.66 -10.40 -7.16
CA VAL A 17 17.65 -11.41 -6.71
C VAL A 17 16.87 -12.54 -6.06
N ASP A 18 17.45 -13.69 -5.76
CA ASP A 18 16.78 -14.71 -4.94
C ASP A 18 16.97 -14.44 -3.44
N GLY A 19 15.96 -14.79 -2.65
CA GLY A 19 16.02 -14.78 -1.19
C GLY A 19 16.33 -16.20 -0.70
N PHE A 20 17.26 -16.34 0.23
CA PHE A 20 17.65 -17.65 0.81
C PHE A 20 16.91 -17.96 2.11
N GLU A 21 15.71 -17.38 2.29
CA GLU A 21 14.90 -17.51 3.50
C GLU A 21 14.09 -18.81 3.44
N TYR A 22 14.51 -19.85 4.18
CA TYR A 22 13.76 -21.11 4.28
C TYR A 22 12.64 -21.05 5.34
N LEU A 23 12.92 -20.41 6.48
CA LEU A 23 11.94 -20.15 7.53
C LEU A 23 11.73 -18.64 7.66
N PRO A 24 10.59 -18.13 7.18
CA PRO A 24 10.35 -16.70 7.21
C PRO A 24 10.03 -16.20 8.62
N GLY A 25 10.51 -15.01 8.93
CA GLY A 25 10.17 -14.29 10.16
C GLY A 25 8.88 -13.49 10.04
N GLU A 26 8.59 -12.69 11.07
CA GLU A 26 7.38 -11.86 11.17
C GLU A 26 7.29 -10.75 10.10
N GLU A 27 8.43 -10.39 9.49
CA GLU A 27 8.50 -9.32 8.50
C GLU A 27 8.01 -9.71 7.11
N GLN A 28 7.73 -11.01 6.88
CA GLN A 28 7.13 -11.44 5.62
C GLN A 28 5.67 -11.01 5.52
N PRO A 29 5.22 -10.58 4.33
CA PRO A 29 3.84 -10.17 4.13
C PRO A 29 2.90 -11.36 4.30
N LYS A 30 1.76 -11.15 4.97
CA LYS A 30 0.68 -12.13 5.03
C LYS A 30 0.12 -12.31 3.61
N ILE A 31 0.15 -13.56 3.12
CA ILE A 31 -0.36 -13.91 1.79
C ILE A 31 -1.86 -14.18 1.92
N TYR A 32 -2.67 -13.43 1.18
CA TYR A 32 -4.12 -13.63 1.08
C TYR A 32 -4.41 -14.37 -0.21
N THR A 33 -4.89 -15.61 -0.10
CA THR A 33 -5.10 -16.50 -1.25
C THR A 33 -6.46 -17.19 -1.16
N THR A 34 -7.16 -17.33 -2.28
CA THR A 34 -8.40 -18.13 -2.35
C THR A 34 -8.15 -19.63 -2.55
N GLU A 35 -6.91 -20.04 -2.84
CA GLU A 35 -6.56 -21.45 -3.08
C GLU A 35 -6.70 -22.34 -1.84
N ASN A 36 -6.59 -21.74 -0.65
CA ASN A 36 -6.70 -22.44 0.63
C ASN A 36 -8.16 -22.73 1.05
N LEU A 37 -9.15 -22.50 0.17
CA LEU A 37 -10.58 -22.65 0.45
C LEU A 37 -11.02 -21.88 1.71
N PRO A 38 -10.93 -20.54 1.69
CA PRO A 38 -11.19 -19.71 2.86
C PRO A 38 -12.64 -19.85 3.35
N THR A 39 -12.80 -19.81 4.67
CA THR A 39 -14.10 -19.62 5.32
C THR A 39 -14.69 -18.24 5.00
N ALA A 40 -15.96 -18.02 5.31
CA ALA A 40 -16.61 -16.73 5.08
C ALA A 40 -15.88 -15.55 5.74
N TYR A 41 -15.34 -15.77 6.94
CA TYR A 41 -14.56 -14.76 7.67
C TYR A 41 -13.20 -14.49 7.01
N GLU A 42 -12.47 -15.54 6.61
CA GLU A 42 -11.19 -15.38 5.90
C GLU A 42 -11.40 -14.71 4.54
N MET A 43 -12.54 -14.94 3.89
CA MET A 43 -12.91 -14.24 2.66
C MET A 43 -13.08 -12.74 2.89
N ASP A 44 -13.65 -12.32 4.03
CA ASP A 44 -13.74 -10.91 4.42
C ASP A 44 -12.33 -10.31 4.57
N GLU A 45 -11.38 -11.06 5.15
CA GLU A 45 -10.00 -10.61 5.26
C GLU A 45 -9.31 -10.45 3.90
N ILE A 46 -9.56 -11.36 2.96
CA ILE A 46 -9.03 -11.29 1.58
C ILE A 46 -9.58 -10.05 0.87
N ILE A 47 -10.89 -9.83 0.96
CA ILE A 47 -11.58 -8.66 0.39
C ILE A 47 -10.98 -7.37 0.96
N TRP A 48 -10.88 -7.27 2.29
CA TRP A 48 -10.28 -6.12 2.95
C TRP A 48 -8.80 -5.94 2.60
N GLY A 49 -8.03 -7.03 2.45
CA GLY A 49 -6.65 -7.00 1.97
C GLY A 49 -6.54 -6.41 0.57
N GLY A 50 -7.45 -6.76 -0.33
CA GLY A 50 -7.55 -6.17 -1.67
C GLY A 50 -7.88 -4.68 -1.65
N TYR A 51 -8.87 -4.26 -0.86
CA TYR A 51 -9.20 -2.84 -0.69
C TYR A 51 -8.01 -2.06 -0.12
N ARG A 52 -7.36 -2.58 0.93
CA ARG A 52 -6.20 -1.96 1.56
C ARG A 52 -5.05 -1.78 0.57
N GLN A 53 -4.78 -2.79 -0.25
CA GLN A 53 -3.70 -2.74 -1.23
C GLN A 53 -3.98 -1.72 -2.34
N ILE A 54 -5.21 -1.69 -2.88
CA ILE A 54 -5.54 -0.86 -4.05
C ILE A 54 -5.93 0.57 -3.67
N PHE A 55 -6.73 0.78 -2.63
CA PHE A 55 -7.25 2.11 -2.27
C PHE A 55 -6.44 2.81 -1.17
N SER A 56 -5.69 2.07 -0.35
CA SER A 56 -5.16 2.52 0.95
C SER A 56 -6.24 2.58 2.03
N GLU A 57 -5.82 2.53 3.29
CA GLU A 57 -6.71 2.42 4.46
C GLU A 57 -7.73 3.55 4.60
N HIS A 58 -7.36 4.79 4.23
CA HIS A 58 -8.23 5.96 4.34
C HIS A 58 -9.40 5.97 3.35
N GLN A 59 -9.36 5.11 2.33
CA GLN A 59 -10.36 5.04 1.26
C GLN A 59 -11.25 3.80 1.40
N ILE A 60 -11.21 3.09 2.52
CA ILE A 60 -12.12 1.97 2.81
C ILE A 60 -13.35 2.53 3.54
N LEU A 61 -14.18 3.24 2.78
CA LEU A 61 -15.40 3.89 3.27
C LEU A 61 -16.62 3.09 2.82
N SER A 62 -17.74 3.24 3.52
CA SER A 62 -19.02 2.63 3.09
C SER A 62 -19.45 3.09 1.69
N SER A 63 -19.05 4.29 1.26
CA SER A 63 -19.36 4.84 -0.06
C SER A 63 -18.46 4.34 -1.18
N THR A 64 -17.33 3.72 -0.86
CA THR A 64 -16.34 3.23 -1.84
C THR A 64 -16.36 1.71 -1.99
N ASN A 65 -17.12 1.01 -1.14
CA ASN A 65 -17.26 -0.43 -1.22
C ASN A 65 -18.08 -0.81 -2.46
N GLU A 66 -17.66 -1.90 -3.12
CA GLU A 66 -18.27 -2.46 -4.33
C GLU A 66 -18.94 -3.82 -4.01
N PRO A 67 -20.15 -3.82 -3.44
CA PRO A 67 -20.79 -5.03 -2.90
C PRO A 67 -21.09 -6.10 -3.97
N PHE A 68 -21.33 -5.68 -5.21
CA PHE A 68 -21.56 -6.61 -6.32
C PHE A 68 -20.28 -7.40 -6.66
N LEU A 69 -19.13 -6.72 -6.66
CA LEU A 69 -17.84 -7.34 -6.95
C LEU A 69 -17.43 -8.30 -5.82
N GLU A 70 -17.68 -7.90 -4.56
CA GLU A 70 -17.48 -8.77 -3.39
C GLU A 70 -18.34 -10.04 -3.46
N SER A 71 -19.62 -9.89 -3.85
CA SER A 71 -20.54 -11.03 -3.94
C SER A 71 -20.12 -12.00 -5.04
N GLN A 72 -19.65 -11.49 -6.19
CA GLN A 72 -19.12 -12.32 -7.27
C GLN A 72 -17.88 -13.10 -6.84
N LEU A 73 -16.98 -12.48 -6.05
CA LEU A 73 -15.80 -13.15 -5.53
C LEU A 73 -16.16 -14.23 -4.51
N ARG A 74 -17.12 -13.96 -3.62
CA ARG A 74 -17.62 -14.98 -2.66
C ARG A 74 -18.25 -16.19 -3.34
N PHE A 75 -18.85 -15.99 -4.52
CA PHE A 75 -19.45 -17.06 -5.30
C PHE A 75 -18.47 -17.71 -6.29
N ASN A 76 -17.18 -17.37 -6.24
CA ASN A 76 -16.15 -17.85 -7.17
C ASN A 76 -16.48 -17.58 -8.64
N GLN A 77 -17.26 -16.54 -8.94
CA GLN A 77 -17.57 -16.14 -10.31
C GLN A 77 -16.41 -15.36 -10.95
N VAL A 78 -15.63 -14.66 -10.11
CA VAL A 78 -14.46 -13.87 -10.50
C VAL A 78 -13.25 -14.31 -9.70
N THR A 79 -12.06 -14.22 -10.29
CA THR A 79 -10.80 -14.50 -9.59
C THR A 79 -10.35 -13.31 -8.74
N VAL A 80 -9.31 -13.48 -7.91
CA VAL A 80 -8.73 -12.35 -7.16
C VAL A 80 -8.13 -11.33 -8.11
N LYS A 81 -7.52 -11.76 -9.21
CA LYS A 81 -7.03 -10.87 -10.28
C LYS A 81 -8.16 -10.03 -10.87
N ASP A 82 -9.31 -10.63 -11.16
CA ASP A 82 -10.48 -9.92 -11.70
C ASP A 82 -11.09 -8.95 -10.67
N PHE A 83 -11.07 -9.34 -9.39
CA PHE A 83 -11.45 -8.44 -8.30
C PHE A 83 -10.53 -7.22 -8.25
N ILE A 84 -9.21 -7.40 -8.29
CA ILE A 84 -8.23 -6.30 -8.34
C ILE A 84 -8.44 -5.42 -9.59
N LYS A 85 -8.69 -6.02 -10.76
CA LYS A 85 -9.06 -5.30 -11.98
C LYS A 85 -10.31 -4.44 -11.76
N GLY A 86 -11.36 -5.00 -11.16
CA GLY A 86 -12.59 -4.30 -10.85
C GLY A 86 -12.37 -3.10 -9.91
N LEU A 87 -11.55 -3.26 -8.88
CA LEU A 87 -11.22 -2.14 -7.98
C LEU A 87 -10.47 -1.01 -8.70
N LEU A 88 -9.51 -1.34 -9.58
CA LEU A 88 -8.76 -0.35 -10.36
C LEU A 88 -9.62 0.40 -11.38
N LEU A 89 -10.67 -0.24 -11.91
CA LEU A 89 -11.61 0.37 -12.87
C LEU A 89 -12.84 0.99 -12.19
N SER A 90 -12.97 0.87 -10.87
CA SER A 90 -14.07 1.45 -10.12
C SER A 90 -14.12 2.98 -10.25
N GLN A 91 -15.33 3.52 -10.15
CA GLN A 91 -15.52 4.97 -10.18
C GLN A 91 -14.84 5.66 -8.99
N ALA A 92 -14.81 5.00 -7.84
CA ALA A 92 -14.12 5.49 -6.65
C ALA A 92 -12.62 5.68 -6.91
N PHE A 93 -11.97 4.69 -7.53
CA PHE A 93 -10.54 4.76 -7.81
C PHE A 93 -10.23 5.84 -8.84
N ARG A 94 -11.08 5.96 -9.86
CA ARG A 94 -10.97 7.01 -10.87
C ARG A 94 -11.06 8.42 -10.26
N ASN A 95 -12.11 8.69 -9.50
CA ASN A 95 -12.35 10.01 -8.92
C ASN A 95 -11.29 10.40 -7.88
N LEU A 96 -10.94 9.47 -6.99
CA LEU A 96 -10.09 9.78 -5.84
C LEU A 96 -8.60 9.75 -6.17
N ASN A 97 -8.19 8.87 -7.09
CA ASN A 97 -6.78 8.60 -7.38
C ASN A 97 -6.36 9.00 -8.80
N TYR A 98 -7.17 8.74 -9.83
CA TYR A 98 -6.78 9.07 -11.21
C TYR A 98 -6.91 10.57 -11.50
N ASP A 99 -8.10 11.15 -11.26
CA ASP A 99 -8.42 12.53 -11.68
C ASP A 99 -7.57 13.61 -10.98
N VAL A 100 -6.96 13.27 -9.84
CA VAL A 100 -6.10 14.17 -9.05
C VAL A 100 -4.61 14.07 -9.38
N ASN A 101 -4.22 13.17 -10.28
CA ASN A 101 -2.83 12.90 -10.64
C ASN A 101 -2.61 13.04 -12.16
N ASN A 102 -1.36 13.23 -12.57
CA ASN A 102 -0.97 13.06 -13.97
C ASN A 102 -0.73 11.58 -14.31
N ASN A 103 -0.69 11.26 -15.61
CA ASN A 103 -0.46 9.89 -16.08
C ASN A 103 0.85 9.30 -15.51
N TYR A 104 1.91 10.11 -15.39
CA TYR A 104 3.21 9.64 -14.90
C TYR A 104 3.17 9.15 -13.44
N ARG A 105 2.54 9.93 -12.56
CA ARG A 105 2.39 9.58 -11.14
C ARG A 105 1.35 8.49 -10.93
N PHE A 106 0.31 8.47 -11.75
CA PHE A 106 -0.68 7.40 -11.68
C PHE A 106 -0.07 6.05 -12.06
N VAL A 107 0.76 5.99 -13.10
CA VAL A 107 1.53 4.80 -13.45
C VAL A 107 2.40 4.33 -12.27
N GLU A 108 3.12 5.25 -11.62
CA GLU A 108 3.91 4.94 -10.43
C GLU A 108 3.09 4.28 -9.33
N MET A 109 1.93 4.85 -9.02
CA MET A 109 1.01 4.34 -8.01
C MET A 109 0.48 2.95 -8.37
N CYS A 110 0.10 2.73 -9.64
CA CYS A 110 -0.38 1.44 -10.11
C CYS A 110 0.71 0.37 -10.09
N ILE A 111 1.93 0.67 -10.52
CA ILE A 111 3.06 -0.28 -10.46
C ILE A 111 3.33 -0.70 -9.01
N GLN A 112 3.36 0.27 -8.08
CA GLN A 112 3.61 0.00 -6.67
C GLN A 112 2.50 -0.83 -6.01
N ARG A 113 1.24 -0.54 -6.31
CA ARG A 113 0.09 -1.25 -5.71
C ARG A 113 -0.21 -2.61 -6.36
N VAL A 114 -0.05 -2.72 -7.67
CA VAL A 114 -0.42 -3.94 -8.43
C VAL A 114 0.76 -4.91 -8.58
N LEU A 115 1.94 -4.43 -8.96
CA LEU A 115 3.13 -5.28 -9.13
C LEU A 115 3.93 -5.43 -7.82
N GLY A 116 3.58 -4.67 -6.79
CA GLY A 116 4.20 -4.77 -5.47
C GLY A 116 5.67 -4.37 -5.45
N ARG A 117 6.15 -3.57 -6.43
CA ARG A 117 7.54 -3.10 -6.52
C ARG A 117 7.62 -1.63 -6.85
N ASP A 118 8.80 -1.06 -6.66
CA ASP A 118 9.06 0.29 -7.14
C ASP A 118 9.34 0.32 -8.66
N ILE A 119 9.25 1.51 -9.24
CA ILE A 119 9.62 1.74 -10.63
C ILE A 119 11.14 1.55 -10.77
N TYR A 120 11.59 1.02 -11.90
CA TYR A 120 13.01 0.93 -12.22
C TYR A 120 13.63 2.30 -12.50
N ASN A 121 13.02 3.08 -13.38
CA ASN A 121 13.52 4.36 -13.87
C ASN A 121 12.39 5.28 -14.34
N GLU A 122 12.63 6.59 -14.46
CA GLU A 122 11.63 7.54 -14.99
C GLU A 122 11.13 7.18 -16.38
N ARG A 123 11.97 6.52 -17.20
CA ARG A 123 11.61 6.06 -18.54
C ARG A 123 10.50 5.00 -18.54
N GLU A 124 10.40 4.18 -17.49
CA GLU A 124 9.30 3.23 -17.33
C GLU A 124 7.97 3.98 -17.12
N LYS A 125 7.96 5.06 -16.32
CA LYS A 125 6.77 5.93 -16.17
C LYS A 125 6.32 6.50 -17.50
N LEU A 126 7.28 7.00 -18.29
CA LEU A 126 6.99 7.56 -19.61
C LEU A 126 6.41 6.49 -20.54
N ALA A 127 7.01 5.30 -20.60
CA ALA A 127 6.57 4.21 -21.46
C ALA A 127 5.09 3.83 -21.22
N PHE A 128 4.70 3.64 -19.96
CA PHE A 128 3.32 3.29 -19.61
C PHE A 128 2.35 4.48 -19.69
N SER A 129 2.79 5.71 -19.44
CA SER A 129 1.92 6.89 -19.50
C SER A 129 1.35 7.15 -20.90
N VAL A 130 2.11 6.79 -21.94
CA VAL A 130 1.68 6.89 -23.35
C VAL A 130 0.58 5.86 -23.65
N LEU A 131 0.62 4.69 -23.01
CA LEU A 131 -0.44 3.67 -23.16
C LEU A 131 -1.77 4.18 -22.58
N ILE A 132 -1.73 4.81 -21.40
CA ILE A 132 -2.92 5.42 -20.81
C ILE A 132 -3.48 6.51 -21.72
N GLY A 133 -2.61 7.40 -22.23
CA GLY A 133 -3.04 8.51 -23.10
C GLY A 133 -3.60 8.06 -24.46
N SER A 134 -3.14 6.92 -24.98
CA SER A 134 -3.54 6.43 -26.31
C SER A 134 -4.74 5.48 -26.29
N LYS A 135 -4.88 4.65 -25.26
CA LYS A 135 -5.88 3.57 -25.19
C LYS A 135 -6.76 3.59 -23.94
N GLY A 136 -6.49 4.50 -23.01
CA GLY A 136 -7.24 4.62 -21.77
C GLY A 136 -6.78 3.69 -20.66
N LEU A 137 -7.52 3.75 -19.56
CA LEU A 137 -7.18 3.09 -18.30
C LEU A 137 -7.36 1.56 -18.34
N GLU A 138 -8.44 1.09 -18.96
CA GLU A 138 -8.77 -0.33 -19.03
C GLU A 138 -7.65 -1.13 -19.70
N PHE A 139 -7.18 -0.66 -20.85
CA PHE A 139 -6.09 -1.29 -21.57
C PHE A 139 -4.77 -1.29 -20.78
N PHE A 140 -4.49 -0.23 -20.02
CA PHE A 140 -3.30 -0.14 -19.17
C PHE A 140 -3.34 -1.15 -18.03
N VAL A 141 -4.48 -1.27 -17.34
CA VAL A 141 -4.67 -2.24 -16.25
C VAL A 141 -4.54 -3.66 -16.79
N ASP A 142 -5.11 -3.95 -17.96
CA ASP A 142 -5.00 -5.26 -18.60
C ASP A 142 -3.56 -5.64 -18.95
N ILE A 143 -2.75 -4.69 -19.41
CA ILE A 143 -1.32 -4.96 -19.66
C ILE A 143 -0.58 -5.27 -18.35
N LEU A 144 -0.88 -4.55 -17.26
CA LEU A 144 -0.22 -4.78 -15.99
C LEU A 144 -0.57 -6.16 -15.41
N LEU A 145 -1.84 -6.54 -15.41
CA LEU A 145 -2.30 -7.81 -14.83
C LEU A 145 -1.94 -9.02 -15.69
N ASN A 146 -1.80 -8.86 -17.01
CA ASN A 146 -1.36 -9.93 -17.91
C ASN A 146 0.16 -9.95 -18.13
N SER A 147 0.92 -9.19 -17.34
CA SER A 147 2.38 -9.26 -17.40
C SER A 147 2.89 -10.55 -16.77
N ASP A 148 3.96 -11.12 -17.33
CA ASP A 148 4.62 -12.31 -16.78
C ASP A 148 5.04 -12.06 -15.32
N GLU A 149 5.47 -10.84 -15.00
CA GLU A 149 5.79 -10.42 -13.64
C GLU A 149 4.61 -10.56 -12.67
N TYR A 150 3.38 -10.22 -13.08
CA TYR A 150 2.21 -10.39 -12.23
C TYR A 150 1.86 -11.87 -12.05
N ILE A 151 1.86 -12.63 -13.15
CA ILE A 151 1.47 -14.04 -13.18
C ILE A 151 2.42 -14.89 -12.35
N GLU A 152 3.74 -14.68 -12.47
CA GLU A 152 4.75 -15.45 -11.73
C GLU A 152 4.74 -15.18 -10.22
N ASN A 153 4.40 -13.96 -9.79
CA ASN A 153 4.46 -13.58 -8.37
C ASN A 153 3.13 -13.79 -7.64
N PHE A 154 2.01 -13.51 -8.30
CA PHE A 154 0.68 -13.51 -7.66
C PHE A 154 -0.29 -14.51 -8.28
N GLY A 155 -0.11 -14.87 -9.55
CA GLY A 155 -1.09 -15.66 -10.29
C GLY A 155 -2.47 -14.99 -10.30
N ASP A 156 -3.53 -15.81 -10.29
CA ASP A 156 -4.91 -15.32 -10.40
C ASP A 156 -5.65 -15.24 -9.05
N ASN A 157 -5.12 -15.91 -8.02
CA ASN A 157 -5.83 -16.19 -6.77
C ASN A 157 -5.22 -15.52 -5.54
N THR A 158 -4.13 -14.75 -5.70
CA THR A 158 -3.46 -14.09 -4.57
C THR A 158 -3.56 -12.57 -4.65
N VAL A 159 -3.79 -11.94 -3.51
CA VAL A 159 -3.85 -10.48 -3.42
C VAL A 159 -2.43 -9.91 -3.52
N PRO A 160 -2.19 -8.88 -4.34
CA PRO A 160 -0.88 -8.26 -4.43
C PRO A 160 -0.41 -7.69 -3.09
N TYR A 161 0.90 -7.74 -2.86
CA TYR A 161 1.54 -7.19 -1.67
C TYR A 161 2.89 -6.57 -2.03
N GLN A 162 3.43 -5.71 -1.16
CA GLN A 162 4.75 -5.14 -1.36
C GLN A 162 5.83 -6.21 -1.24
N ARG A 163 6.47 -6.54 -2.35
CA ARG A 163 7.48 -7.59 -2.45
C ARG A 163 8.80 -7.11 -1.85
N ARG A 164 9.40 -7.94 -0.99
CA ARG A 164 10.75 -7.78 -0.44
C ARG A 164 11.10 -6.39 0.11
N ARG A 165 10.21 -5.87 0.96
CA ARG A 165 10.38 -4.57 1.64
C ARG A 165 11.53 -4.56 2.64
N ILE A 166 11.72 -5.67 3.36
CA ILE A 166 12.74 -5.84 4.39
C ILE A 166 13.71 -6.92 3.96
N ILE A 167 14.99 -6.66 4.22
CA ILE A 167 16.06 -7.65 4.11
C ILE A 167 16.12 -8.37 5.46
N ALA A 168 16.18 -9.71 5.48
CA ALA A 168 16.09 -10.54 6.69
C ALA A 168 16.92 -10.08 7.91
N GLN A 169 18.11 -9.50 7.70
CA GLN A 169 18.99 -9.05 8.80
C GLN A 169 18.65 -7.66 9.36
N ARG A 170 17.72 -6.92 8.75
CA ARG A 170 17.42 -5.53 9.12
C ARG A 170 16.06 -5.46 9.82
N SER A 171 15.98 -4.71 10.92
CA SER A 171 14.71 -4.35 11.56
C SER A 171 13.96 -3.24 10.83
N LYS A 172 14.66 -2.44 10.02
CA LYS A 172 14.07 -1.34 9.24
C LYS A 172 14.21 -1.61 7.74
N GLY A 173 13.05 -1.68 7.07
CA GLY A 173 12.96 -1.85 5.62
C GLY A 173 12.75 -0.54 4.86
N GLU A 174 12.41 -0.72 3.60
CA GLU A 174 11.92 0.35 2.74
C GLU A 174 10.57 0.87 3.24
N ILE A 175 10.26 2.10 2.83
CA ILE A 175 9.02 2.78 3.20
C ILE A 175 7.83 2.05 2.55
N PRO A 176 6.73 1.81 3.29
CA PRO A 176 5.50 1.28 2.70
C PRO A 176 4.99 2.17 1.56
N PHE A 177 4.54 1.57 0.45
CA PHE A 177 4.13 2.35 -0.72
C PHE A 177 3.01 3.36 -0.45
N ASN A 178 2.06 3.02 0.42
CA ASN A 178 0.97 3.96 0.78
C ASN A 178 1.49 5.24 1.47
N LEU A 179 2.63 5.18 2.16
CA LEU A 179 3.30 6.36 2.74
C LEU A 179 4.23 7.05 1.74
N LYS A 180 4.91 6.28 0.90
CA LYS A 180 5.83 6.80 -0.13
C LYS A 180 5.08 7.58 -1.22
N THR A 181 3.99 7.01 -1.72
CA THR A 181 3.13 7.62 -2.73
C THR A 181 1.73 7.83 -2.15
N PRO A 182 1.51 8.95 -1.44
CA PRO A 182 0.17 9.32 -1.01
C PRO A 182 -0.72 9.63 -2.23
N ARG A 183 -2.03 9.69 -1.99
CA ARG A 183 -3.06 9.96 -3.01
C ARG A 183 -2.70 11.13 -3.94
N ILE A 184 -2.21 12.23 -3.37
CA ILE A 184 -1.87 13.45 -4.10
C ILE A 184 -0.40 13.79 -3.85
N GLY A 185 0.32 14.14 -4.92
CA GLY A 185 1.69 14.65 -4.84
C GLY A 185 1.73 16.12 -4.44
N LYS A 186 2.86 16.57 -3.89
CA LYS A 186 3.07 17.97 -3.50
C LYS A 186 2.74 18.98 -4.61
N GLU A 187 3.04 18.62 -5.86
CA GLU A 187 2.80 19.44 -7.05
C GLU A 187 1.32 19.71 -7.33
N PHE A 188 0.44 18.76 -6.99
CA PHE A 188 -1.00 18.85 -7.26
C PHE A 188 -1.77 19.49 -6.11
N LEU A 189 -1.18 19.52 -4.90
CA LEU A 189 -1.77 20.16 -3.73
C LEU A 189 -2.03 21.66 -3.98
N MET A 190 -1.12 22.34 -4.68
CA MET A 190 -1.28 23.75 -5.02
C MET A 190 -2.40 24.02 -6.03
N LYS A 191 -2.71 23.06 -6.92
CA LYS A 191 -3.72 23.22 -7.97
C LYS A 191 -5.15 23.07 -7.45
N GLN A 192 -5.32 22.42 -6.31
CA GLN A 192 -6.64 22.03 -5.81
C GLN A 192 -7.29 23.09 -4.90
N GLU A 193 -6.74 24.32 -4.88
CA GLU A 193 -7.22 25.46 -4.06
C GLU A 193 -7.39 25.14 -2.58
N MET A 194 -6.71 24.10 -2.08
CA MET A 194 -6.73 23.73 -0.68
C MET A 194 -6.04 24.83 0.14
N PRO A 195 -6.60 25.22 1.30
CA PRO A 195 -6.00 26.26 2.13
C PRO A 195 -4.59 25.83 2.54
N GLN A 196 -3.60 26.60 2.11
CA GLN A 196 -2.19 26.34 2.42
C GLN A 196 -1.88 26.92 3.79
N LEU A 197 -1.62 26.06 4.77
CA LEU A 197 -0.90 26.47 5.96
C LEU A 197 0.57 26.64 5.57
N LEU A 198 1.02 27.88 5.36
CA LEU A 198 2.41 28.25 5.02
C LEU A 198 3.45 27.61 5.96
N TRP A 199 3.07 27.44 7.22
CA TRP A 199 3.77 26.65 8.24
C TRP A 199 2.82 26.46 9.44
N ALA A 200 2.41 25.22 9.72
CA ALA A 200 1.83 24.89 11.03
C ALA A 200 2.99 24.68 12.02
N GLY A 201 3.43 25.74 12.70
CA GLY A 201 4.45 25.65 13.74
C GLY A 201 4.07 24.64 14.83
N SER A 202 5.05 24.20 15.63
CA SER A 202 4.74 23.48 16.86
C SER A 202 3.76 24.32 17.68
N VAL A 203 2.67 23.69 18.17
CA VAL A 203 1.67 24.39 18.97
C VAL A 203 2.31 24.91 20.25
N ARG A 204 2.52 26.22 20.35
CA ARG A 204 3.08 26.85 21.55
C ARG A 204 2.00 26.91 22.62
N LYS A 205 2.32 26.40 23.80
CA LYS A 205 1.46 26.48 25.00
C LYS A 205 2.25 27.15 26.11
N PHE A 206 1.57 27.97 26.91
CA PHE A 206 2.18 28.65 28.06
C PHE A 206 2.71 27.65 29.10
N ARG A 207 2.00 26.52 29.27
CA ARG A 207 2.45 25.41 30.13
C ARG A 207 3.19 24.37 29.26
N PRO A 208 4.48 24.10 29.50
CA PRO A 208 5.20 23.06 28.78
C PRO A 208 4.62 21.69 29.12
N GLN A 209 4.19 20.94 28.10
CA GLN A 209 3.64 19.59 28.25
C GLN A 209 4.71 18.50 28.09
N GLU A 210 5.77 18.81 27.36
CA GLU A 210 6.87 17.88 27.05
C GLU A 210 8.06 18.15 27.99
N GLN A 211 7.79 18.22 29.30
CA GLN A 211 8.86 18.34 30.30
C GLN A 211 9.53 16.99 30.49
N SER A 212 10.84 16.92 30.25
CA SER A 212 11.64 15.75 30.57
C SER A 212 11.92 15.71 32.08
N PRO A 213 11.78 14.55 32.75
CA PRO A 213 12.12 14.43 34.17
C PRO A 213 13.61 14.71 34.38
N LYS A 214 13.94 15.40 35.47
CA LYS A 214 15.31 15.66 35.89
C LYS A 214 15.81 14.55 36.81
N SER A 215 17.13 14.43 36.90
CA SER A 215 17.76 13.55 37.89
C SER A 215 17.33 13.95 39.30
N GLY A 216 16.85 12.98 40.09
CA GLY A 216 16.36 13.21 41.45
C GLY A 216 14.86 13.49 41.55
N ASP A 217 14.14 13.57 40.44
CA ASP A 217 12.68 13.69 40.48
C ASP A 217 12.07 12.44 41.12
N PRO A 218 11.14 12.59 42.10
CA PRO A 218 10.55 11.45 42.82
C PRO A 218 9.76 10.51 41.88
N ALA A 219 9.30 11.03 40.73
CA ALA A 219 8.62 10.25 39.71
C ALA A 219 9.47 9.08 39.17
N LEU A 220 10.80 9.23 39.16
CA LEU A 220 11.72 8.19 38.70
C LEU A 220 11.80 6.99 39.68
N PHE A 221 11.36 7.17 40.93
CA PHE A 221 11.42 6.16 41.97
C PHE A 221 10.06 5.55 42.32
N LEU A 222 8.99 5.92 41.60
CA LEU A 222 7.62 5.44 41.88
C LEU A 222 7.48 3.92 41.82
N LYS A 223 8.30 3.23 41.01
CA LYS A 223 8.32 1.76 40.93
C LYS A 223 8.70 1.11 42.27
N MET A 224 9.62 1.71 43.03
CA MET A 224 10.00 1.21 44.36
C MET A 224 8.85 1.34 45.37
N VAL A 225 8.03 2.38 45.23
CA VAL A 225 6.89 2.62 46.12
C VAL A 225 5.79 1.59 45.90
N THR A 226 5.54 1.18 44.65
CA THR A 226 4.55 0.14 44.34
C THR A 226 4.98 -1.24 44.80
N ASP A 227 6.28 -1.54 44.77
CA ASP A 227 6.82 -2.84 45.19
C ASP A 227 6.77 -3.05 46.72
N VAL A 228 6.58 -1.98 47.51
CA VAL A 228 6.58 -2.00 48.99
C VAL A 228 5.16 -2.08 49.59
N SER A 229 4.11 -2.36 48.79
CA SER A 229 2.78 -2.60 49.36
C SER A 229 2.83 -3.73 50.42
N PRO A 230 2.28 -3.50 51.63
CA PRO A 230 2.59 -4.34 52.78
C PRO A 230 2.04 -5.75 52.58
N ILE A 231 2.91 -6.71 52.88
CA ILE A 231 2.56 -8.06 53.31
C ILE A 231 1.35 -7.98 54.24
N LEU A 232 0.30 -8.74 53.88
CA LEU A 232 -0.91 -9.00 54.66
C LEU A 232 -0.65 -8.91 56.18
N LEU A 233 -1.28 -7.93 56.83
CA LEU A 233 -1.58 -7.99 58.26
C LEU A 233 -2.61 -9.11 58.45
N GLY A 234 -2.13 -10.30 58.80
CA GLY A 234 -2.89 -11.34 59.50
C GLY A 234 -2.70 -11.20 61.01
#